data_AF-A0A255TZQ5-F1
#
_entry.id   AF-A0A255TZQ5-F1
#
_cell.length_a   1.000
_cell.length_b   1.000
_cell.length_c   1.000
_cell.angle_alpha   90.00
_cell.angle_beta   90.00
_cell.angle_gamma   90.00
#
_symmetry.space_group_name_H-M   'P 1'
#
loop_
_entity.id
_entity.type
_entity.pdbx_description
1 polymer ?
#
loop_
_entity_poly.entity_id
_entity_poly.type
_entity_poly.pdbx_seq_one_letter_code
_entity_poly.pdbx_strand_id
1 'polypeptide(L)'
;MTKEEFLTYIKTCEPKKYNYKQLLSNLKLTEVDVDNDEAFIVDFQNAVLSRNSQDCSKAFLQNYRVQFCDNTNKVVVGDNDVRDISKWTIRHYSEQQFDVLFSKMSLEKKGITTKGNTAKKDWLVLGNTGNTFFVLCFDGTPLVKKGFLDNCNYYFEMELSSVQTKVWISEDLLPLNNKTPKILGGNNGVSLFNQLFEIQDLKQLRGQTFISTLSAIFNDSIEVKIPSAVQTKPESWHKIK
;
A
#
# COMPACT_ATOMS: atom_id res chain seq x y z
N MET A 1 6.44 -10.59 24.46
CA MET A 1 5.30 -9.64 24.40
C MET A 1 4.32 -10.19 23.38
N THR A 2 3.05 -10.32 23.72
CA THR A 2 2.03 -10.81 22.77
C THR A 2 1.66 -9.74 21.74
N LYS A 3 0.95 -10.14 20.69
CA LYS A 3 0.36 -9.23 19.68
C LYS A 3 -0.51 -8.18 20.35
N GLU A 4 -1.40 -8.61 21.24
CA GLU A 4 -2.38 -7.77 21.94
C GLU A 4 -1.70 -6.79 22.90
N GLU A 5 -0.67 -7.24 23.62
CA GLU A 5 0.14 -6.38 24.49
C GLU A 5 0.82 -5.26 23.69
N PHE A 6 1.38 -5.59 22.52
CA PHE A 6 2.02 -4.61 21.66
C PHE A 6 1.03 -3.58 21.09
N LEU A 7 -0.10 -4.04 20.56
CA LEU A 7 -1.16 -3.17 20.04
C LEU A 7 -1.75 -2.28 21.15
N THR A 8 -1.91 -2.81 22.36
CA THR A 8 -2.37 -2.06 23.53
C THR A 8 -1.33 -1.01 23.93
N TYR A 9 -0.05 -1.37 23.96
CA TYR A 9 1.05 -0.45 24.22
C TYR A 9 1.02 0.75 23.27
N ILE A 10 0.83 0.54 21.96
CA ILE A 10 0.72 1.63 20.98
C ILE A 10 -0.42 2.60 21.37
N LYS A 11 -1.60 2.06 21.70
CA LYS A 11 -2.80 2.84 22.00
C LYS A 11 -2.68 3.67 23.28
N THR A 12 -1.94 3.18 24.29
CA THR A 12 -1.98 3.73 25.65
C THR A 12 -0.65 4.30 26.15
N CYS A 13 0.46 4.09 25.44
CA CYS A 13 1.77 4.55 25.91
C CYS A 13 1.84 6.08 26.02
N GLU A 14 2.57 6.54 27.05
CA GLU A 14 2.86 7.96 27.27
C GLU A 14 3.50 8.58 26.01
N PRO A 15 3.22 9.87 25.69
CA PRO A 15 3.74 10.52 24.49
C PRO A 15 5.27 10.40 24.30
N LYS A 16 6.04 10.46 25.40
CA LYS A 16 7.51 10.32 25.36
C LYS A 16 7.98 8.91 24.95
N LYS A 17 7.16 7.89 25.22
CA LYS A 17 7.40 6.48 24.89
C LYS A 17 6.85 6.11 23.51
N TYR A 18 5.99 6.96 22.93
CA TYR A 18 5.50 6.83 21.56
C TYR A 18 6.51 7.38 20.56
N ASN A 19 7.59 6.63 20.33
CA ASN A 19 8.60 6.98 19.34
C ASN A 19 9.04 5.75 18.55
N TYR A 20 9.56 5.99 17.35
CA TYR A 20 9.94 4.95 16.40
C TYR A 20 10.87 3.89 17.01
N LYS A 21 11.89 4.31 17.76
CA LYS A 21 12.87 3.38 18.36
C LYS A 21 12.19 2.43 19.35
N GLN A 22 11.29 2.95 20.17
CA GLN A 22 10.58 2.15 21.17
C GLN A 22 9.54 1.21 20.53
N LEU A 23 8.77 1.69 19.54
CA LEU A 23 7.83 0.85 18.80
C LEU A 23 8.54 -0.33 18.13
N LEU A 24 9.63 -0.07 17.43
CA LEU A 24 10.42 -1.11 16.78
C LEU A 24 11.03 -2.09 17.79
N SER A 25 11.55 -1.57 18.91
CA SER A 25 12.11 -2.42 19.97
C SER A 25 11.05 -3.36 20.55
N ASN A 26 9.85 -2.87 20.82
CA ASN A 26 8.75 -3.70 21.32
C ASN A 26 8.26 -4.69 20.26
N LEU A 27 8.14 -4.29 18.99
CA LEU A 27 7.78 -5.20 17.90
C LEU A 27 8.75 -6.39 17.80
N LYS A 28 10.06 -6.15 17.98
CA LYS A 28 11.09 -7.22 17.97
C LYS A 28 10.91 -8.23 19.10
N LEU A 29 10.23 -7.87 20.19
CA LEU A 29 9.91 -8.76 21.32
C LEU A 29 8.62 -9.56 21.12
N THR A 30 7.96 -9.42 19.96
CA THR A 30 6.74 -10.14 19.61
C THR A 30 7.02 -11.32 18.68
N GLU A 31 6.22 -12.36 18.82
CA GLU A 31 6.24 -13.54 17.94
C GLU A 31 5.50 -13.33 16.62
N VAL A 32 4.88 -12.16 16.42
CA VAL A 32 4.04 -11.86 15.25
C VAL A 32 4.80 -12.03 13.94
N ASP A 33 4.27 -12.86 13.04
CA ASP A 33 4.77 -12.95 11.68
C ASP A 33 4.19 -11.82 10.83
N VAL A 34 4.93 -10.71 10.74
CA VAL A 34 4.52 -9.51 10.00
C VAL A 34 4.34 -9.79 8.52
N ASP A 35 4.98 -10.82 7.96
CA ASP A 35 4.91 -11.12 6.53
C ASP A 35 3.62 -11.85 6.14
N ASN A 36 2.96 -12.50 7.10
CA ASN A 36 1.79 -13.35 6.86
C ASN A 36 0.54 -12.98 7.69
N ASP A 37 0.69 -12.21 8.78
CA ASP A 37 -0.44 -11.76 9.61
C ASP A 37 -1.02 -10.44 9.09
N GLU A 38 -1.80 -10.53 8.01
CA GLU A 38 -2.52 -9.39 7.41
C GLU A 38 -3.39 -8.65 8.44
N ALA A 39 -4.04 -9.40 9.34
CA ALA A 39 -4.89 -8.85 10.38
C ALA A 39 -4.08 -7.98 11.35
N PHE A 40 -2.89 -8.42 11.75
CA PHE A 40 -2.00 -7.62 12.58
C PHE A 40 -1.61 -6.29 11.93
N ILE A 41 -1.29 -6.28 10.63
CA ILE A 41 -0.89 -5.05 9.95
C ILE A 41 -2.04 -4.03 9.98
N VAL A 42 -3.26 -4.49 9.71
CA VAL A 42 -4.46 -3.65 9.78
C VAL A 42 -4.70 -3.17 11.22
N ASP A 43 -4.57 -4.06 12.21
CA ASP A 43 -4.73 -3.71 13.62
C ASP A 43 -3.67 -2.73 14.12
N PHE A 44 -2.43 -2.86 13.64
CA PHE A 44 -1.32 -1.96 13.92
C PHE A 44 -1.61 -0.55 13.36
N GLN A 45 -2.05 -0.46 12.10
CA GLN A 45 -2.49 0.80 11.51
C GLN A 45 -3.62 1.41 12.35
N ASN A 46 -4.64 0.64 12.70
CA ASN A 46 -5.74 1.11 13.54
C ASN A 46 -5.28 1.57 14.93
N ALA A 47 -4.31 0.89 15.54
CA ALA A 47 -3.73 1.29 16.82
C ALA A 47 -3.00 2.64 16.73
N VAL A 48 -2.17 2.82 15.70
CA VAL A 48 -1.47 4.09 15.40
C VAL A 48 -2.48 5.22 15.16
N LEU A 49 -3.50 4.99 14.34
CA LEU A 49 -4.54 5.97 14.07
C LEU A 49 -5.34 6.33 15.32
N SER A 50 -5.72 5.33 16.12
CA SER A 50 -6.43 5.54 17.39
C SER A 50 -5.59 6.40 18.33
N ARG A 51 -4.28 6.14 18.43
CA ARG A 51 -3.35 6.93 19.25
C ARG A 51 -3.29 8.39 18.79
N ASN A 52 -3.14 8.60 17.48
CA ASN A 52 -2.98 9.94 16.91
C ASN A 52 -4.30 10.73 16.78
N SER A 53 -5.45 10.06 16.79
CA SER A 53 -6.76 10.74 16.74
C SER A 53 -7.03 11.62 17.96
N GLN A 54 -6.18 11.52 18.98
CA GLN A 54 -6.12 12.39 20.15
C GLN A 54 -5.39 13.73 19.86
N ASP A 55 -4.48 13.76 18.87
CA ASP A 55 -3.51 14.86 18.66
C ASP A 55 -3.50 15.45 17.22
N CYS A 56 -4.09 14.78 16.22
CA CYS A 56 -4.18 15.22 14.82
C CYS A 56 -5.60 15.65 14.42
N SER A 57 -5.76 16.31 13.26
CA SER A 57 -7.10 16.63 12.75
C SER A 57 -7.90 15.34 12.55
N LYS A 58 -9.05 15.23 13.24
CA LYS A 58 -9.91 14.03 13.18
C LYS A 58 -10.29 13.66 11.74
N ALA A 59 -10.41 14.66 10.86
CA ALA A 59 -10.78 14.47 9.46
C ALA A 59 -9.71 13.73 8.64
N PHE A 60 -8.43 14.08 8.80
CA PHE A 60 -7.33 13.41 8.08
C PHE A 60 -7.27 11.92 8.43
N LEU A 61 -7.31 11.59 9.72
CA LEU A 61 -7.18 10.21 10.19
C LEU A 61 -8.45 9.38 9.94
N GLN A 62 -9.64 9.99 9.95
CA GLN A 62 -10.87 9.31 9.55
C GLN A 62 -10.85 8.91 8.08
N ASN A 63 -10.38 9.80 7.20
CA ASN A 63 -10.34 9.55 5.77
C ASN A 63 -9.14 8.69 5.35
N TYR A 64 -8.17 8.49 6.24
CA TYR A 64 -7.09 7.52 6.06
C TYR A 64 -7.54 6.06 6.24
N ARG A 65 -8.72 5.82 6.85
CA ARG A 65 -9.22 4.45 7.02
C ARG A 65 -9.52 3.82 5.66
N VAL A 66 -8.80 2.75 5.33
CA VAL A 66 -9.09 1.96 4.14
C VAL A 66 -10.42 1.25 4.33
N GLN A 67 -11.38 1.54 3.47
CA GLN A 67 -12.60 0.75 3.36
C GLN A 67 -12.36 -0.32 2.30
N PHE A 68 -12.41 -1.58 2.72
CA PHE A 68 -12.28 -2.72 1.83
C PHE A 68 -13.67 -3.14 1.34
N CYS A 69 -13.82 -3.20 0.02
CA CYS A 69 -15.07 -3.66 -0.58
C CYS A 69 -15.05 -5.17 -0.89
N ASP A 70 -16.20 -5.82 -0.66
CA ASP A 70 -16.47 -7.22 -1.00
C ASP A 70 -16.96 -7.41 -2.44
N ASN A 71 -17.09 -6.35 -3.25
CA ASN A 71 -17.60 -6.46 -4.61
C ASN A 71 -16.62 -7.24 -5.50
N THR A 72 -16.83 -8.55 -5.59
CA THR A 72 -16.06 -9.50 -6.39
C THR A 72 -16.72 -9.81 -7.73
N ASN A 73 -17.87 -9.18 -8.04
CA ASN A 73 -18.56 -9.39 -9.31
C ASN A 73 -17.62 -9.02 -10.45
N LYS A 74 -17.26 -9.99 -11.29
CA LYS A 74 -16.45 -9.71 -12.47
C LYS A 74 -17.20 -8.70 -13.33
N VAL A 75 -16.59 -7.54 -13.57
CA VAL A 75 -17.06 -6.63 -14.60
C VAL A 75 -17.05 -7.41 -15.92
N VAL A 76 -18.23 -7.49 -16.55
CA VAL A 76 -18.42 -8.12 -17.85
C VAL A 76 -17.56 -7.38 -18.86
N VAL A 77 -16.70 -8.12 -19.55
CA VAL A 77 -15.86 -7.64 -20.64
C VAL A 77 -16.78 -7.10 -21.73
N GLY A 78 -16.84 -5.77 -21.84
CA GLY A 78 -17.30 -5.10 -23.06
C GLY A 78 -16.07 -4.68 -23.87
N ASP A 79 -16.26 -4.39 -25.15
CA ASP A 79 -15.24 -4.05 -26.17
C ASP A 79 -14.43 -2.75 -25.91
N ASN A 80 -14.19 -2.37 -24.65
CA ASN A 80 -13.46 -1.18 -24.26
C ASN A 80 -12.28 -1.51 -23.32
N ASP A 81 -11.09 -1.24 -23.86
CA ASP A 81 -9.74 -1.52 -23.36
C ASP A 81 -9.52 -1.43 -21.84
N VAL A 82 -9.94 -0.33 -21.18
CA VAL A 82 -9.65 -0.12 -19.73
C VAL A 82 -10.48 -1.00 -18.78
N ARG A 83 -11.58 -1.59 -19.25
CA ARG A 83 -12.45 -2.50 -18.44
C ARG A 83 -11.95 -3.95 -18.47
N ASP A 84 -10.88 -4.23 -19.20
CA ASP A 84 -10.25 -5.54 -19.20
C ASP A 84 -9.23 -5.61 -18.07
N ILE A 85 -9.55 -6.36 -17.00
CA ILE A 85 -8.64 -6.52 -15.85
C ILE A 85 -7.31 -7.17 -16.23
N SER A 86 -7.23 -7.94 -17.32
CA SER A 86 -5.98 -8.56 -17.76
C SER A 86 -4.92 -7.54 -18.17
N LYS A 87 -5.33 -6.31 -18.48
CA LYS A 87 -4.43 -5.19 -18.80
C LYS A 87 -3.94 -4.43 -17.58
N TRP A 88 -4.42 -4.76 -16.39
CA TRP A 88 -4.04 -4.09 -15.14
C TRP A 88 -3.05 -4.94 -14.36
N THR A 89 -1.91 -4.33 -14.06
CA THR A 89 -0.81 -4.98 -13.35
C THR A 89 -0.32 -4.07 -12.23
N ILE A 90 0.47 -4.64 -11.32
CA ILE A 90 1.20 -3.90 -10.30
C ILE A 90 2.69 -4.17 -10.45
N ARG A 91 3.51 -3.13 -10.27
CA ARG A 91 4.97 -3.22 -10.41
C ARG A 91 5.71 -2.81 -9.16
N HIS A 92 6.69 -3.61 -8.77
CA HIS A 92 7.69 -3.23 -7.78
C HIS A 92 9.01 -2.97 -8.51
N TYR A 93 9.63 -1.83 -8.22
CA TYR A 93 10.91 -1.44 -8.83
C TYR A 93 12.03 -1.56 -7.80
N SER A 94 13.20 -2.04 -8.24
CA SER A 94 14.33 -2.23 -7.35
C SER A 94 15.69 -2.18 -8.05
N GLU A 95 16.74 -2.00 -7.26
CA GLU A 95 18.14 -2.06 -7.68
C GLU A 95 18.60 -3.50 -7.97
N GLN A 96 17.97 -4.49 -7.34
CA GLN A 96 18.31 -5.90 -7.47
C GLN A 96 17.06 -6.78 -7.43
N GLN A 97 17.21 -8.05 -7.82
CA GLN A 97 16.13 -9.04 -7.76
C GLN A 97 16.06 -9.64 -6.36
N PHE A 98 14.86 -10.07 -5.98
CA PHE A 98 14.61 -10.78 -4.73
C PHE A 98 13.76 -12.01 -5.01
N ASP A 99 13.78 -12.99 -4.12
CA ASP A 99 12.80 -14.08 -4.11
C ASP A 99 11.53 -13.66 -3.36
N VAL A 100 11.66 -12.77 -2.37
CA VAL A 100 10.54 -12.28 -1.56
C VAL A 100 10.65 -10.78 -1.38
N LEU A 101 9.56 -10.07 -1.68
CA LEU A 101 9.36 -8.68 -1.34
C LEU A 101 8.73 -8.60 0.05
N PHE A 102 9.53 -8.18 1.03
CA PHE A 102 9.07 -8.00 2.41
C PHE A 102 8.54 -6.59 2.62
N SER A 103 7.56 -6.46 3.53
CA SER A 103 7.17 -5.15 4.01
C SER A 103 8.34 -4.48 4.75
N LYS A 104 8.32 -3.16 4.78
CA LYS A 104 9.36 -2.40 5.51
C LYS A 104 9.39 -2.79 6.99
N MET A 105 8.23 -2.98 7.61
CA MET A 105 8.11 -3.40 9.00
C MET A 105 8.82 -4.74 9.26
N SER A 106 8.68 -5.70 8.35
CA SER A 106 9.36 -6.99 8.46
C SER A 106 10.88 -6.86 8.37
N LEU A 107 11.38 -6.09 7.40
CA LEU A 107 12.82 -5.83 7.27
C LEU A 107 13.40 -5.18 8.54
N GLU A 108 12.72 -4.17 9.08
CA GLU A 108 13.18 -3.48 10.30
C GLU A 108 13.09 -4.39 11.54
N LYS A 109 12.06 -5.25 11.63
CA LYS A 109 11.95 -6.29 12.67
C LYS A 109 13.14 -7.25 12.61
N LYS A 110 13.54 -7.67 11.41
CA LYS A 110 14.73 -8.51 11.15
C LYS A 110 16.07 -7.77 11.37
N GLY A 111 16.03 -6.49 11.77
CA GLY A 111 17.24 -5.69 12.00
C GLY A 111 17.87 -5.12 10.74
N ILE A 112 17.23 -5.29 9.59
CA ILE A 112 17.68 -4.75 8.31
C ILE A 112 17.23 -3.29 8.22
N THR A 113 18.19 -2.39 8.03
CA THR A 113 17.92 -0.96 7.96
C THR A 113 17.41 -0.61 6.57
N THR A 114 16.21 -0.01 6.50
CA THR A 114 15.58 0.46 5.25
C THR A 114 15.73 1.97 5.06
N LYS A 115 16.83 2.56 5.55
CA LYS A 115 17.13 4.00 5.41
C LYS A 115 17.00 4.41 3.94
N GLY A 116 16.21 5.45 3.67
CA GLY A 116 15.91 5.93 2.32
C GLY A 116 14.52 5.53 1.82
N ASN A 117 13.89 4.49 2.38
CA ASN A 117 12.53 4.05 2.01
C ASN A 117 11.54 4.38 3.12
N THR A 118 10.49 5.18 2.84
CA THR A 118 9.46 5.69 3.77
C THR A 118 10.00 6.29 5.10
N ALA A 119 9.40 7.33 5.65
CA ALA A 119 9.97 8.07 6.78
C ALA A 119 9.64 7.43 8.15
N LYS A 120 10.36 7.81 9.22
CA LYS A 120 9.92 7.55 10.62
C LYS A 120 8.49 8.05 10.89
N LYS A 121 8.07 9.06 10.12
CA LYS A 121 6.73 9.65 10.13
C LYS A 121 5.65 8.62 9.76
N ASP A 122 5.94 7.71 8.82
CA ASP A 122 5.01 6.68 8.38
C ASP A 122 4.59 5.74 9.52
N TRP A 123 5.56 5.28 10.31
CA TRP A 123 5.31 4.49 11.51
C TRP A 123 4.42 5.20 12.51
N LEU A 124 4.74 6.46 12.79
CA LEU A 124 4.15 7.19 13.91
C LEU A 124 2.83 7.84 13.55
N VAL A 125 2.57 8.14 12.28
CA VAL A 125 1.36 8.86 11.83
C VAL A 125 0.33 7.91 11.23
N LEU A 126 0.76 6.94 10.42
CA LEU A 126 -0.11 6.18 9.52
C LEU A 126 -0.06 4.67 9.74
N GLY A 127 1.05 4.16 10.26
CA GLY A 127 1.31 2.73 10.38
C GLY A 127 1.45 1.99 9.03
N ASN A 128 1.51 2.71 7.90
CA ASN A 128 1.62 2.16 6.54
C ASN A 128 2.93 1.45 6.23
N THR A 129 3.90 1.47 7.14
CA THR A 129 5.16 0.72 7.02
C THR A 129 4.99 -0.80 7.03
N GLY A 130 3.82 -1.29 7.44
CA GLY A 130 3.48 -2.71 7.42
C GLY A 130 3.27 -3.29 6.03
N ASN A 131 3.35 -2.48 4.97
CA ASN A 131 3.01 -2.90 3.62
C ASN A 131 4.23 -3.09 2.72
N THR A 132 4.06 -3.94 1.72
CA THR A 132 4.85 -4.00 0.49
C THR A 132 4.29 -2.97 -0.50
N PHE A 133 5.16 -2.25 -1.21
CA PHE A 133 4.80 -1.11 -2.07
C PHE A 133 4.99 -1.45 -3.55
N PHE A 134 4.02 -1.03 -4.37
CA PHE A 134 3.98 -1.20 -5.81
C PHE A 134 3.43 0.06 -6.46
N VAL A 135 3.47 0.12 -7.79
CA VAL A 135 2.75 1.11 -8.58
C VAL A 135 1.74 0.44 -9.50
N LEU A 136 0.61 1.12 -9.72
CA LEU A 136 -0.43 0.64 -10.62
C LEU A 136 0.00 0.86 -12.07
N CYS A 137 -0.21 -0.14 -12.90
CA CYS A 137 0.13 -0.13 -14.31
C CYS A 137 -1.09 -0.52 -15.16
N PHE A 138 -1.16 0.05 -16.35
CA PHE A 138 -2.14 -0.29 -17.38
C PHE A 138 -1.41 -0.53 -18.69
N ASP A 139 -1.65 -1.68 -19.31
CA ASP A 139 -1.05 -2.11 -20.57
C ASP A 139 0.49 -1.91 -20.58
N GLY A 140 1.12 -2.38 -19.49
CA GLY A 140 2.55 -2.28 -19.29
C GLY A 140 3.11 -0.87 -19.01
N THR A 141 2.26 0.13 -18.79
CA THR A 141 2.65 1.52 -18.50
C THR A 141 2.26 1.92 -17.07
N PRO A 142 3.22 2.38 -16.23
CA PRO A 142 2.90 2.91 -14.90
C PRO A 142 2.02 4.16 -14.97
N LEU A 143 1.04 4.24 -14.07
CA LEU A 143 0.12 5.38 -13.98
C LEU A 143 0.73 6.61 -13.26
N VAL A 144 1.92 6.46 -12.68
CA VAL A 144 2.63 7.51 -11.94
C VAL A 144 3.84 8.03 -12.71
N LYS A 145 4.23 9.28 -12.42
CA LYS A 145 5.44 9.87 -13.02
C LYS A 145 6.70 9.21 -12.44
N LYS A 146 7.62 8.87 -13.32
CA LYS A 146 8.76 7.96 -13.12
C LYS A 146 9.93 8.49 -12.27
N GLY A 147 9.78 9.60 -11.54
CA GLY A 147 10.93 10.26 -10.88
C GLY A 147 11.66 9.39 -9.84
N PHE A 148 10.99 8.39 -9.25
CA PHE A 148 11.61 7.45 -8.31
C PHE A 148 12.29 6.25 -8.99
N LEU A 149 12.20 6.12 -10.32
CA LEU A 149 12.74 4.97 -11.09
C LEU A 149 14.20 5.14 -11.50
N ASP A 150 14.79 6.33 -11.32
CA ASP A 150 16.09 6.64 -11.88
C ASP A 150 17.21 5.73 -11.36
N ASN A 151 17.06 5.21 -10.13
CA ASN A 151 18.02 4.32 -9.47
C ASN A 151 17.65 2.83 -9.55
N CYS A 152 16.59 2.44 -10.25
CA CYS A 152 16.17 1.04 -10.32
C CYS A 152 16.76 0.33 -11.56
N ASN A 153 17.21 -0.92 -11.37
CA ASN A 153 17.74 -1.77 -12.44
C ASN A 153 16.74 -2.83 -12.89
N TYR A 154 15.77 -3.16 -12.03
CA TYR A 154 14.80 -4.23 -12.27
C TYR A 154 13.39 -3.81 -11.86
N TYR A 155 12.39 -4.47 -12.44
CA TYR A 155 11.04 -4.50 -11.89
C TYR A 155 10.47 -5.91 -11.86
N PHE A 156 9.67 -6.19 -10.85
CA PHE A 156 8.77 -7.34 -10.78
C PHE A 156 7.36 -6.88 -11.13
N GLU A 157 6.66 -7.63 -11.97
CA GLU A 157 5.29 -7.33 -12.40
C GLU A 157 4.39 -8.54 -12.19
N MET A 158 3.18 -8.29 -11.68
CA MET A 158 2.13 -9.29 -11.58
C MET A 158 0.76 -8.72 -11.95
N GLU A 159 -0.11 -9.56 -12.49
CA GLU A 159 -1.49 -9.18 -12.79
C GLU A 159 -2.23 -8.75 -11.52
N LEU A 160 -2.99 -7.67 -11.60
CA LEU A 160 -3.79 -7.20 -10.47
C LEU A 160 -4.79 -8.28 -10.02
N SER A 161 -5.43 -8.98 -10.96
CA SER A 161 -6.34 -10.11 -10.74
C SER A 161 -5.73 -11.25 -9.90
N SER A 162 -4.40 -11.39 -9.90
CA SER A 162 -3.70 -12.47 -9.19
C SER A 162 -3.52 -12.18 -7.69
N VAL A 163 -3.69 -10.93 -7.24
CA VAL A 163 -3.59 -10.55 -5.83
C VAL A 163 -4.80 -11.07 -5.06
N GLN A 164 -4.61 -12.12 -4.25
CA GLN A 164 -5.67 -12.79 -3.47
C GLN A 164 -5.85 -12.26 -2.03
N THR A 165 -5.10 -11.23 -1.65
CA THR A 165 -5.09 -10.62 -0.31
C THR A 165 -5.59 -9.19 -0.36
N LYS A 166 -5.79 -8.56 0.80
CA LYS A 166 -6.16 -7.14 0.84
C LYS A 166 -5.15 -6.30 0.07
N VAL A 167 -5.65 -5.40 -0.75
CA VAL A 167 -4.84 -4.48 -1.55
C VAL A 167 -5.55 -3.14 -1.64
N TRP A 168 -4.79 -2.06 -1.64
CA TRP A 168 -5.36 -0.74 -1.81
C TRP A 168 -4.41 0.18 -2.56
N ILE A 169 -4.98 1.24 -3.10
CA ILE A 169 -4.25 2.36 -3.67
C ILE A 169 -4.43 3.60 -2.81
N SER A 170 -3.38 4.40 -2.75
CA SER A 170 -3.44 5.76 -2.23
C SER A 170 -2.54 6.67 -3.02
N GLU A 171 -2.73 7.98 -2.89
CA GLU A 171 -1.70 8.95 -3.24
C GLU A 171 -0.51 8.86 -2.27
N ASP A 172 0.63 9.48 -2.60
CA ASP A 172 1.71 9.67 -1.64
C ASP A 172 1.20 10.52 -0.47
N LEU A 173 1.33 9.96 0.72
CA LEU A 173 0.70 10.46 1.93
C LEU A 173 1.57 11.46 2.69
N LEU A 174 2.87 11.52 2.38
CA LEU A 174 3.84 12.35 3.11
C LEU A 174 3.70 13.86 2.81
N PRO A 175 3.44 14.31 1.57
CA PRO A 175 3.28 15.73 1.22
C PRO A 175 1.95 16.35 1.68
N LEU A 176 0.99 15.56 2.16
CA LEU A 176 -0.41 15.98 2.20
C LEU A 176 -0.78 17.08 3.20
N ASN A 177 0.09 17.54 4.10
CA ASN A 177 -0.18 18.67 5.01
C ASN A 177 -1.62 18.67 5.60
N ASN A 178 -2.09 17.54 6.13
CA ASN A 178 -3.44 17.32 6.67
C ASN A 178 -4.61 17.36 5.66
N LYS A 179 -4.35 17.29 4.35
CA LYS A 179 -5.36 17.04 3.32
C LYS A 179 -5.84 15.60 3.42
N THR A 180 -7.15 15.42 3.27
CA THR A 180 -7.80 14.11 3.18
C THR A 180 -7.20 13.29 2.05
N PRO A 181 -6.51 12.18 2.33
CA PRO A 181 -5.95 11.36 1.28
C PRO A 181 -7.06 10.65 0.50
N LYS A 182 -6.91 10.50 -0.81
CA LYS A 182 -7.73 9.54 -1.55
C LYS A 182 -7.16 8.14 -1.36
N ILE A 183 -8.00 7.24 -0.84
CA ILE A 183 -7.65 5.82 -0.63
C ILE A 183 -8.80 4.95 -1.12
N LEU A 184 -8.46 3.84 -1.75
CA LEU A 184 -9.42 2.87 -2.26
C LEU A 184 -8.90 1.45 -2.01
N GLY A 185 -9.68 0.62 -1.32
CA GLY A 185 -9.29 -0.74 -0.96
C GLY A 185 -10.20 -1.82 -1.53
N GLY A 186 -9.61 -2.96 -1.84
CA GLY A 186 -10.30 -4.21 -2.17
C GLY A 186 -9.77 -5.36 -1.32
N ASN A 187 -10.66 -6.29 -0.98
CA ASN A 187 -10.27 -7.57 -0.37
C ASN A 187 -9.39 -8.45 -1.26
N ASN A 188 -9.32 -8.16 -2.56
CA ASN A 188 -8.38 -8.72 -3.53
C ASN A 188 -8.23 -7.73 -4.70
N GLY A 189 -7.35 -8.05 -5.66
CA GLY A 189 -7.14 -7.17 -6.80
C GLY A 189 -8.36 -7.03 -7.72
N VAL A 190 -9.23 -8.04 -7.80
CA VAL A 190 -10.49 -7.95 -8.56
C VAL A 190 -11.45 -6.95 -7.93
N SER A 191 -11.61 -6.98 -6.60
CA SER A 191 -12.50 -6.02 -5.94
C SER A 191 -11.94 -4.61 -5.91
N LEU A 192 -10.61 -4.45 -5.81
CA LEU A 192 -9.97 -3.14 -6.01
C LEU A 192 -10.22 -2.62 -7.44
N PHE A 193 -10.06 -3.48 -8.45
CA PHE A 193 -10.34 -3.14 -9.84
C PHE A 193 -11.79 -2.68 -10.02
N ASN A 194 -12.76 -3.41 -9.47
CA ASN A 194 -14.18 -3.03 -9.52
C ASN A 194 -14.44 -1.66 -8.88
N GLN A 195 -13.81 -1.40 -7.73
CA GLN A 195 -13.92 -0.13 -7.03
C GLN A 195 -13.43 1.06 -7.86
N LEU A 196 -12.40 0.90 -8.71
CA LEU A 196 -11.94 1.96 -9.60
C LEU A 196 -13.07 2.48 -10.51
N PHE A 197 -13.95 1.59 -10.98
CA PHE A 197 -15.06 1.96 -11.86
C PHE A 197 -16.31 2.40 -11.14
N GLU A 198 -16.38 2.24 -9.81
CA GLU A 198 -17.45 2.81 -9.00
C GLU A 198 -17.24 4.30 -8.70
N ILE A 199 -16.02 4.81 -8.91
CA ILE A 199 -15.72 6.25 -8.84
C ILE A 199 -16.57 6.98 -9.87
N GLN A 200 -17.44 7.89 -9.40
CA GLN A 200 -18.42 8.59 -10.23
C GLN A 200 -17.79 9.26 -11.46
N ASP A 201 -16.66 9.94 -11.27
CA ASP A 201 -15.94 10.66 -12.34
C ASP A 201 -15.34 9.72 -13.39
N LEU A 202 -15.22 8.42 -13.10
CA LEU A 202 -14.60 7.42 -13.97
C LEU A 202 -15.62 6.49 -14.66
N LYS A 203 -16.88 6.46 -14.21
CA LYS A 203 -17.91 5.50 -14.67
C LYS A 203 -18.09 5.47 -16.19
N GLN A 204 -18.08 6.64 -16.84
CA GLN A 204 -18.30 6.76 -18.29
C GLN A 204 -17.02 6.94 -19.09
N LEU A 205 -15.89 7.15 -18.42
CA LEU A 205 -14.61 7.34 -19.10
C LEU A 205 -14.04 6.03 -19.63
N ARG A 206 -13.29 6.13 -20.72
CA ARG A 206 -12.64 5.03 -21.45
C ARG A 206 -11.24 5.45 -21.89
N GLY A 207 -10.41 4.48 -22.25
CA GLY A 207 -9.08 4.69 -22.84
C GLY A 207 -8.20 5.66 -22.05
N GLN A 208 -7.43 6.48 -22.77
CA GLN A 208 -6.47 7.39 -22.15
C GLN A 208 -7.12 8.42 -21.21
N THR A 209 -8.34 8.88 -21.51
CA THR A 209 -9.06 9.83 -20.66
C THR A 209 -9.35 9.24 -19.29
N PHE A 210 -9.74 7.96 -19.23
CA PHE A 210 -9.90 7.24 -17.95
C PHE A 210 -8.58 7.23 -17.18
N ILE A 211 -7.48 6.85 -17.84
CA ILE A 211 -6.15 6.73 -17.22
C ILE A 211 -5.68 8.08 -16.67
N SER A 212 -5.80 9.17 -17.44
CA SER A 212 -5.40 10.51 -17.00
C SER A 212 -6.26 11.01 -15.85
N THR A 213 -7.58 10.77 -15.88
CA THR A 213 -8.47 11.21 -14.79
C THR A 213 -8.21 10.40 -13.53
N LEU A 214 -8.00 9.08 -13.65
CA LEU A 214 -7.62 8.25 -12.50
C LEU A 214 -6.31 8.73 -11.87
N SER A 215 -5.28 8.98 -12.68
CA SER A 215 -4.00 9.49 -12.17
C SER A 215 -4.16 10.85 -11.46
N ALA A 216 -4.95 11.77 -12.04
CA ALA A 216 -5.22 13.08 -11.46
C ALA A 216 -6.00 13.00 -10.13
N ILE A 217 -6.93 12.06 -9.97
CA ILE A 217 -7.66 11.84 -8.70
C ILE A 217 -6.70 11.52 -7.54
N PHE A 218 -5.56 10.92 -7.84
CA PHE A 218 -4.49 10.57 -6.88
C PHE A 218 -3.25 11.45 -7.06
N ASN A 219 -3.42 12.67 -7.60
CA ASN A 219 -2.36 13.67 -7.75
C ASN A 219 -1.08 13.14 -8.45
N ASP A 220 -1.26 12.31 -9.48
CA ASP A 220 -0.18 11.67 -10.25
C ASP A 220 0.78 10.78 -9.41
N SER A 221 0.33 10.31 -8.23
CA SER A 221 1.16 9.65 -7.20
C SER A 221 0.57 8.34 -6.65
N ILE A 222 -0.16 7.59 -7.49
CA ILE A 222 -0.75 6.29 -7.13
C ILE A 222 0.30 5.27 -6.66
N GLU A 223 0.25 4.97 -5.37
CA GLU A 223 0.94 3.84 -4.75
C GLU A 223 -0.05 2.71 -4.46
N VAL A 224 0.33 1.50 -4.84
CA VAL A 224 -0.38 0.27 -4.49
C VAL A 224 0.30 -0.37 -3.27
N LYS A 225 -0.50 -0.86 -2.32
CA LYS A 225 -0.02 -1.43 -1.06
C LYS A 225 -0.66 -2.81 -0.83
N ILE A 226 0.18 -3.76 -0.44
CA ILE A 226 -0.22 -5.11 -0.01
C ILE A 226 0.35 -5.31 1.40
N PRO A 227 -0.45 -5.71 2.41
CA PRO A 227 0.05 -5.93 3.77
C PRO A 227 1.13 -7.00 3.83
N SER A 228 0.87 -8.14 3.21
CA SER A 228 1.74 -9.30 3.32
C SER A 228 3.00 -9.17 2.45
N ALA A 229 3.97 -10.03 2.74
CA ALA A 229 5.09 -10.26 1.85
C ALA A 229 4.60 -10.84 0.52
N VAL A 230 5.29 -10.51 -0.57
CA VAL A 230 4.98 -11.01 -1.91
C VAL A 230 6.10 -11.92 -2.37
N GLN A 231 5.77 -13.18 -2.58
CA GLN A 231 6.66 -14.13 -3.23
C GLN A 231 6.83 -13.71 -4.69
N THR A 232 8.08 -13.70 -5.12
CA THR A 232 8.47 -13.42 -6.49
C THR A 232 9.28 -14.60 -7.01
N LYS A 233 9.46 -14.66 -8.33
CA LYS A 233 10.38 -15.63 -8.91
C LYS A 233 11.45 -14.87 -9.68
N PRO A 234 12.72 -15.29 -9.66
CA PRO A 234 13.79 -14.64 -10.41
C PRO A 234 13.44 -14.40 -11.89
N GLU A 235 12.76 -15.34 -12.53
CA GLU A 235 12.31 -15.23 -13.93
C GLU A 235 11.18 -14.22 -14.14
N SER A 236 10.50 -13.80 -13.08
CA SER A 236 9.45 -12.77 -13.11
C SER A 236 10.00 -11.34 -12.98
N TRP A 237 11.33 -11.19 -12.88
CA TRP A 237 12.00 -9.90 -12.88
C TRP A 237 12.44 -9.49 -14.28
N HIS A 238 12.11 -8.26 -14.64
CA HIS A 238 12.49 -7.63 -15.88
C HIS A 238 13.61 -6.62 -15.65
N LYS A 239 14.64 -6.65 -16.50
CA LYS A 239 15.74 -5.69 -16.47
C LYS A 239 15.32 -4.39 -17.18
N ILE A 240 15.62 -3.25 -16.56
CA ILE A 240 15.31 -1.90 -17.06
C ILE A 240 16.52 -1.29 -17.77
N LYS A 241 17.70 -1.42 -17.15
CA LYS A 241 19.00 -0.88 -17.58
C LYS A 241 20.04 -1.98 -17.45
#